data_AF-A0A182EM57-F1
#
_entry.id   AF-A0A182EM57-F1
#
_cell.length_a   1.000
_cell.length_b   1.000
_cell.length_c   1.000
_cell.angle_alpha   90.00
_cell.angle_beta   90.00
_cell.angle_gamma   90.00
#
_symmetry.space_group_name_H-M   'P 1'
#
loop_
_entity.id
_entity.type
_entity.pdbx_description
1 polymer ?
#
loop_
_entity_poly.entity_id
_entity_poly.type
_entity_poly.pdbx_seq_one_letter_code
_entity_poly.pdbx_strand_id
1 'polypeptide(L)'
;MVIELQVALEEWPPGPKYLFDSVGERAFFESFYAHPLIPIESITESVREKRMDFLKKCITHNGSPEFTHNLRFHIYDLANDWMLNADEIKSKEVITLFQKGLDSEARDILKVMENMELLPYELFDVAVARIRKWFDTNEKEDLMMRSLRMSFMNDRMMKCIRESKMEVVLVSPDDINQLMRQVRICLNRVQSNDQAVKINHLAVDFEKLIMMIQKSCF
;
A
#
# COMPACT_ATOMS: atom_id res chain seq x y z
N MET A 1 -20.76 -5.89 15.90
CA MET A 1 -20.20 -5.13 14.75
C MET A 1 -20.23 -3.62 14.94
N VAL A 2 -21.36 -2.89 14.77
CA VAL A 2 -21.37 -1.41 14.93
C VAL A 2 -21.16 -0.97 16.39
N ILE A 3 -21.76 -1.71 17.34
CA ILE A 3 -21.68 -1.41 18.78
C ILE A 3 -20.25 -1.59 19.33
N GLU A 4 -19.53 -2.61 18.88
CA GLU A 4 -18.14 -2.85 19.30
C GLU A 4 -17.19 -1.77 18.77
N LEU A 5 -17.47 -1.25 17.57
CA LEU A 5 -16.73 -0.14 16.98
C LEU A 5 -17.04 1.20 17.68
N GLN A 6 -18.28 1.40 18.14
CA GLN A 6 -18.68 2.56 18.95
C GLN A 6 -17.96 2.59 20.31
N VAL A 7 -17.92 1.45 21.02
CA VAL A 7 -17.30 1.36 22.35
C VAL A 7 -15.78 1.56 22.28
N ALA A 8 -15.13 1.07 21.22
CA ALA A 8 -13.67 1.16 21.08
C ALA A 8 -13.16 2.57 20.71
N LEU A 9 -14.02 3.45 20.19
CA LEU A 9 -13.62 4.75 19.64
C LEU A 9 -14.08 5.96 20.46
N GLU A 10 -14.78 5.75 21.58
CA GLU A 10 -15.32 6.82 22.43
C GLU A 10 -14.23 7.64 23.13
N GLU A 11 -13.03 7.08 23.31
CA GLU A 11 -11.95 7.69 24.08
C GLU A 11 -10.91 8.50 23.26
N TRP A 12 -11.02 8.58 21.92
CA TRP A 12 -10.00 9.24 21.09
C TRP A 12 -10.42 10.66 20.67
N PRO A 13 -9.70 11.75 21.03
CA PRO A 13 -10.00 13.09 20.49
C PRO A 13 -9.27 13.34 19.16
N PRO A 14 -9.94 13.93 18.14
CA PRO A 14 -11.36 14.26 18.10
C PRO A 14 -12.17 12.99 17.80
N GLY A 15 -13.20 12.72 18.61
CA GLY A 15 -14.01 11.50 18.54
C GLY A 15 -14.69 11.28 17.19
N PRO A 16 -15.12 10.05 16.87
CA PRO A 16 -15.57 9.68 15.53
C PRO A 16 -16.70 10.53 14.99
N LYS A 17 -17.54 11.13 15.86
CA LYS A 17 -18.61 12.06 15.46
C LYS A 17 -18.14 13.19 14.54
N TYR A 18 -16.90 13.67 14.71
CA TYR A 18 -16.35 14.75 13.88
C TYR A 18 -15.91 14.29 12.48
N LEU A 19 -15.94 12.98 12.20
CA LEU A 19 -15.59 12.39 10.91
C LEU A 19 -16.81 12.18 10.01
N PHE A 20 -18.02 12.38 10.53
CA PHE A 20 -19.27 12.08 9.84
C PHE A 20 -20.05 13.37 9.54
N ASP A 21 -20.73 13.39 8.40
CA ASP A 21 -21.72 14.42 8.10
C ASP A 21 -23.02 14.17 8.88
N SER A 22 -24.01 15.04 8.75
CA SER A 22 -25.30 14.87 9.44
C SER A 22 -26.04 13.57 9.06
N VAL A 23 -25.68 12.90 7.96
CA VAL A 23 -26.22 11.57 7.62
C VAL A 23 -25.47 10.49 8.37
N GLY A 24 -24.14 10.55 8.41
CA GLY A 24 -23.31 9.61 9.15
C GLY A 24 -23.46 9.74 10.66
N GLU A 25 -23.61 10.96 11.21
CA GLU A 25 -23.88 11.16 12.64
C GLU A 25 -25.18 10.47 13.04
N ARG A 26 -26.25 10.65 12.26
CA ARG A 26 -27.55 10.00 12.53
C ARG A 26 -27.46 8.49 12.41
N ALA A 27 -26.76 7.99 11.40
CA ALA A 27 -26.68 6.56 11.16
C ALA A 27 -25.75 5.81 12.15
N PHE A 28 -24.77 6.49 12.74
CA PHE A 28 -23.85 5.90 13.71
C PHE A 28 -24.16 6.25 15.17
N PHE A 29 -24.95 7.27 15.49
CA PHE A 29 -25.16 7.70 16.89
C PHE A 29 -26.62 7.86 17.30
N GLU A 30 -27.58 7.78 16.38
CA GLU A 30 -29.00 7.74 16.74
C GLU A 30 -29.50 6.29 16.85
N SER A 31 -30.55 6.10 17.65
CA SER A 31 -31.15 4.79 17.92
C SER A 31 -31.57 4.10 16.62
N PHE A 32 -31.21 2.82 16.47
CA PHE A 32 -31.58 1.97 15.33
C PHE A 32 -33.09 1.92 15.05
N TYR A 33 -33.92 2.24 16.04
CA TYR A 33 -35.38 2.26 15.91
C TYR A 33 -35.94 3.60 15.39
N ALA A 34 -35.10 4.63 15.23
CA ALA A 34 -35.52 5.98 14.88
C ALA A 34 -35.24 6.37 13.42
N HIS A 35 -34.33 5.68 12.71
CA HIS A 35 -33.93 6.05 11.34
C HIS A 35 -33.66 4.87 10.41
N PRO A 36 -33.82 5.07 9.08
CA PRO A 36 -33.40 4.08 8.10
C PRO A 36 -31.87 3.95 8.15
N LEU A 37 -31.38 2.71 8.05
CA LEU A 37 -29.97 2.34 7.88
C LEU A 37 -29.26 3.29 6.90
N ILE A 38 -27.94 3.52 7.09
CA ILE A 38 -27.07 4.20 6.11
C ILE A 38 -27.55 3.80 4.71
N PRO A 39 -27.98 4.74 3.84
CA PRO A 39 -28.47 4.36 2.53
C PRO A 39 -27.39 3.55 1.83
N ILE A 40 -27.68 2.26 1.65
CA ILE A 40 -26.81 1.29 0.98
C ILE A 40 -26.94 1.51 -0.54
N GLU A 41 -28.15 1.84 -0.99
CA GLU A 41 -28.47 2.01 -2.40
C GLU A 41 -28.55 3.49 -2.79
N SER A 42 -28.08 3.80 -4.00
CA SER A 42 -28.30 5.08 -4.69
C SER A 42 -27.70 6.32 -3.99
N ILE A 43 -26.52 6.19 -3.38
CA ILE A 43 -25.76 7.33 -2.87
C ILE A 43 -25.09 8.13 -4.00
N THR A 44 -24.87 9.42 -3.77
CA THR A 44 -24.14 10.28 -4.71
C THR A 44 -22.67 9.84 -4.79
N GLU A 45 -22.02 10.12 -5.93
CA GLU A 45 -20.62 9.76 -6.15
C GLU A 45 -19.69 10.39 -5.09
N SER A 46 -19.96 11.64 -4.68
CA SER A 46 -19.21 12.29 -3.61
C SER A 46 -19.27 11.53 -2.28
N VAL A 47 -20.40 10.91 -1.94
CA VAL A 47 -20.52 10.10 -0.72
C VAL A 47 -19.79 8.76 -0.91
N ARG A 48 -19.85 8.17 -2.11
CA ARG A 48 -19.13 6.94 -2.46
C ARG A 48 -17.62 7.14 -2.31
N GLU A 49 -17.08 8.23 -2.86
CA GLU A 49 -15.67 8.63 -2.74
C GLU A 49 -15.25 8.80 -1.28
N LYS A 50 -16.04 9.52 -0.47
CA LYS A 50 -15.75 9.70 0.97
C LYS A 50 -15.72 8.37 1.73
N ARG A 51 -16.65 7.45 1.42
CA ARG A 51 -16.66 6.11 2.02
C ARG A 51 -15.42 5.31 1.63
N MET A 52 -15.03 5.37 0.35
CA MET A 52 -13.81 4.75 -0.14
C MET A 52 -12.56 5.31 0.56
N ASP A 53 -12.45 6.63 0.67
CA ASP A 53 -11.33 7.30 1.33
C ASP A 53 -11.25 6.97 2.82
N PHE A 54 -12.40 6.88 3.50
CA PHE A 54 -12.47 6.45 4.88
C PHE A 54 -11.92 5.03 5.05
N LEU A 55 -12.39 4.06 4.25
CA LEU A 55 -11.91 2.68 4.34
C LEU A 55 -10.43 2.55 3.99
N LYS A 56 -9.96 3.26 2.95
CA LYS A 56 -8.53 3.35 2.61
C LYS A 56 -7.72 3.95 3.75
N LYS A 57 -8.22 4.95 4.46
CA LYS A 57 -7.53 5.53 5.61
C LYS A 57 -7.41 4.50 6.73
N CYS A 58 -8.51 3.82 7.08
CA CYS A 58 -8.52 2.76 8.08
C CYS A 58 -7.52 1.65 7.75
N ILE A 59 -7.49 1.17 6.50
CA ILE A 59 -6.62 0.06 6.12
C ILE A 59 -5.12 0.41 6.18
N THR A 60 -4.76 1.70 6.11
CA THR A 60 -3.35 2.11 6.28
C THR A 60 -2.81 1.91 7.70
N HIS A 61 -3.70 1.73 8.69
CA HIS A 61 -3.30 1.35 10.03
C HIS A 61 -2.94 -0.14 10.15
N ASN A 62 -3.15 -0.97 9.11
CA ASN A 62 -2.75 -2.37 9.16
C ASN A 62 -1.24 -2.53 9.38
N GLY A 63 -0.84 -3.40 10.31
CA GLY A 63 0.53 -3.54 10.81
C GLY A 63 0.86 -2.64 12.00
N SER A 64 -0.07 -1.82 12.48
CA SER A 64 0.07 -1.10 13.76
C SER A 64 -0.45 -1.96 14.93
N PRO A 65 0.06 -1.78 16.18
CA PRO A 65 -0.34 -2.58 17.34
C PRO A 65 -1.85 -2.56 17.62
N GLU A 66 -2.52 -1.46 17.30
CA GLU A 66 -3.94 -1.23 17.53
C GLU A 66 -4.81 -1.88 16.44
N PHE A 67 -4.22 -2.28 15.31
CA PHE A 67 -4.95 -2.83 14.18
C PHE A 67 -5.05 -4.36 14.31
N THR A 68 -6.22 -4.82 14.76
CA THR A 68 -6.47 -6.25 14.92
C THR A 68 -6.68 -6.94 13.58
N HIS A 69 -6.31 -8.23 13.50
CA HIS A 69 -6.52 -9.05 12.30
C HIS A 69 -7.98 -9.06 11.82
N ASN A 70 -8.94 -9.05 12.75
CA ASN A 70 -10.36 -9.06 12.44
C ASN A 70 -10.85 -7.73 11.85
N LEU A 71 -10.21 -6.60 12.20
CA LEU A 71 -10.59 -5.29 11.67
C LEU A 71 -10.40 -5.22 10.15
N ARG A 72 -9.39 -5.91 9.61
CA ARG A 72 -9.18 -6.05 8.17
C ARG A 72 -10.41 -6.64 7.47
N PHE A 73 -10.93 -7.75 7.98
CA PHE A 73 -12.08 -8.41 7.37
C PHE A 73 -13.34 -7.57 7.45
N HIS A 74 -13.57 -6.90 8.59
CA HIS A 74 -14.69 -5.96 8.70
C HIS A 74 -14.62 -4.81 7.70
N ILE A 75 -13.41 -4.31 7.37
CA ILE A 75 -13.25 -3.27 6.34
C ILE A 75 -13.65 -3.79 4.96
N TYR A 76 -13.28 -5.03 4.62
CA TYR A 76 -13.68 -5.65 3.34
C TYR A 76 -15.17 -5.94 3.29
N ASP A 77 -15.75 -6.46 4.36
CA ASP A 77 -17.19 -6.69 4.46
C ASP A 77 -17.96 -5.38 4.28
N LEU A 78 -17.49 -4.30 4.92
CA LEU A 78 -18.10 -2.98 4.78
C LEU A 78 -17.95 -2.41 3.36
N ALA A 79 -16.82 -2.67 2.69
CA ALA A 79 -16.65 -2.30 1.28
C ALA A 79 -17.67 -3.01 0.38
N ASN A 80 -17.92 -4.31 0.62
CA ASN A 80 -18.91 -5.08 -0.10
C ASN A 80 -20.33 -4.59 0.19
N ASP A 81 -20.67 -4.35 1.46
CA ASP A 81 -21.96 -3.83 1.90
C ASP A 81 -22.24 -2.45 1.27
N TRP A 82 -21.21 -1.63 1.06
CA TRP A 82 -21.33 -0.33 0.41
C TRP A 82 -21.18 -0.38 -1.11
N MET A 83 -21.07 -1.57 -1.71
CA MET A 83 -20.85 -1.78 -3.14
C MET A 83 -19.66 -0.95 -3.68
N LEU A 84 -18.57 -0.93 -2.91
CA LEU A 84 -17.30 -0.28 -3.24
C LEU A 84 -16.34 -1.28 -3.88
N ASN A 85 -15.33 -0.75 -4.57
CA ASN A 85 -14.25 -1.58 -5.13
C ASN A 85 -13.31 -2.09 -4.03
N ALA A 86 -13.52 -3.33 -3.57
CA ALA A 86 -12.68 -3.95 -2.55
C ALA A 86 -11.21 -4.09 -2.97
N ASP A 87 -10.92 -4.30 -4.26
CA ASP A 87 -9.54 -4.44 -4.74
C ASP A 87 -8.76 -3.12 -4.72
N GLU A 88 -9.46 -1.98 -4.76
CA GLU A 88 -8.86 -0.67 -4.55
C GLU A 88 -8.39 -0.49 -3.10
N ILE A 89 -9.15 -1.02 -2.14
CA ILE A 89 -8.79 -1.03 -0.72
C ILE A 89 -7.62 -2.00 -0.48
N LYS A 90 -7.69 -3.22 -1.04
CA LYS A 90 -6.59 -4.20 -0.97
C LYS A 90 -5.31 -3.67 -1.59
N SER A 91 -5.39 -2.93 -2.71
CA SER A 91 -4.24 -2.28 -3.32
C SER A 91 -3.56 -1.33 -2.33
N LYS A 92 -4.35 -0.48 -1.67
CA LYS A 92 -3.84 0.45 -0.65
C LYS A 92 -3.20 -0.27 0.54
N GLU A 93 -3.79 -1.37 0.97
CA GLU A 93 -3.27 -2.21 2.04
C GLU A 93 -1.93 -2.85 1.68
N VAL A 94 -1.86 -3.51 0.53
CA VAL A 94 -0.65 -4.17 0.03
C VAL A 94 0.52 -3.18 -0.04
N ILE A 95 0.28 -2.00 -0.59
CA ILE A 95 1.30 -0.93 -0.65
C ILE A 95 1.74 -0.53 0.76
N THR A 96 0.81 -0.36 1.68
CA THR A 96 1.12 0.03 3.06
C THR A 96 1.94 -1.04 3.79
N LEU A 97 1.60 -2.32 3.61
CA LEU A 97 2.34 -3.44 4.20
C LEU A 97 3.77 -3.51 3.64
N PHE A 98 3.97 -3.34 2.33
CA PHE A 98 5.32 -3.21 1.78
C PHE A 98 6.03 -1.93 2.26
N GLN A 99 5.36 -0.80 2.46
CA GLN A 99 6.01 0.36 3.07
C GLN A 99 6.50 0.07 4.49
N LYS A 100 5.78 -0.77 5.24
CA LYS A 100 6.08 -1.19 6.62
C LYS A 100 7.01 -2.41 6.75
N GLY A 101 7.37 -3.08 5.64
CA GLY A 101 8.24 -4.27 5.68
C GLY A 101 7.51 -5.59 5.97
N LEU A 102 6.17 -5.60 5.90
CA LEU A 102 5.32 -6.75 6.17
C LEU A 102 5.03 -7.55 4.88
N ASP A 103 6.09 -7.97 4.21
CA ASP A 103 6.03 -8.49 2.83
C ASP A 103 5.29 -9.83 2.72
N SER A 104 5.34 -10.67 3.75
CA SER A 104 4.57 -11.93 3.81
C SER A 104 3.08 -11.66 3.75
N GLU A 105 2.59 -10.75 4.59
CA GLU A 105 1.17 -10.38 4.67
C GLU A 105 0.70 -9.72 3.37
N ALA A 106 1.50 -8.83 2.80
CA ALA A 106 1.21 -8.19 1.52
C ALA A 106 1.05 -9.24 0.39
N ARG A 107 1.94 -10.24 0.35
CA ARG A 107 1.89 -11.33 -0.65
C ARG A 107 0.68 -12.24 -0.49
N ASP A 108 0.18 -12.45 0.72
CA ASP A 108 -1.02 -13.25 0.93
C ASP A 108 -2.26 -12.56 0.38
N ILE A 109 -2.34 -11.23 0.50
CA ILE A 109 -3.43 -10.43 -0.09
C ILE A 109 -3.33 -10.44 -1.62
N LEU A 110 -2.13 -10.27 -2.19
CA LEU A 110 -1.92 -10.30 -3.65
C LEU A 110 -2.43 -11.57 -4.34
N LYS A 111 -2.44 -12.72 -3.64
CA LYS A 111 -2.93 -14.00 -4.18
C LYS A 111 -4.44 -13.99 -4.47
N VAL A 112 -5.20 -13.21 -3.70
CA VAL A 112 -6.67 -13.18 -3.75
C VAL A 112 -7.24 -11.92 -4.39
N MET A 113 -6.38 -11.02 -4.89
CA MET A 113 -6.82 -9.84 -5.65
C MET A 113 -7.17 -10.23 -7.08
N GLU A 114 -8.29 -9.72 -7.59
CA GLU A 114 -8.75 -9.97 -8.95
C GLU A 114 -8.21 -8.90 -9.90
N ASN A 115 -8.43 -7.63 -9.55
CA ASN A 115 -7.94 -6.47 -10.28
C ASN A 115 -6.63 -5.92 -9.68
N MET A 116 -5.64 -5.69 -10.54
CA MET A 116 -4.32 -5.16 -10.19
C MET A 116 -3.93 -3.92 -10.99
N GLU A 117 -4.84 -3.30 -11.76
CA GLU A 117 -4.56 -2.22 -12.74
C GLU A 117 -3.34 -1.34 -12.45
N LEU A 118 -3.39 -0.51 -11.40
CA LEU A 118 -2.32 0.44 -11.06
C LEU A 118 -1.32 -0.11 -10.04
N LEU A 119 -1.62 -1.24 -9.41
CA LEU A 119 -0.85 -1.80 -8.31
C LEU A 119 0.63 -2.10 -8.67
N PRO A 120 0.99 -2.70 -9.82
CA PRO A 120 2.39 -2.95 -10.15
C PRO A 120 3.23 -1.67 -10.22
N TYR A 121 2.62 -0.56 -10.64
CA TYR A 121 3.28 0.74 -10.76
C TYR A 121 3.57 1.32 -9.38
N GLU A 122 2.61 1.27 -8.46
CA GLU A 122 2.80 1.71 -7.08
C GLU A 122 3.75 0.80 -6.30
N LEU A 123 3.71 -0.52 -6.54
CA LEU A 123 4.69 -1.47 -5.98
C LEU A 123 6.11 -1.18 -6.46
N PHE A 124 6.27 -0.77 -7.73
CA PHE A 124 7.56 -0.35 -8.25
C PHE A 124 8.07 0.89 -7.52
N ASP A 125 7.21 1.88 -7.26
CA ASP A 125 7.57 3.07 -6.50
C ASP A 125 8.01 2.72 -5.06
N VAL A 126 7.34 1.79 -4.40
CA VAL A 126 7.76 1.27 -3.08
C VAL A 126 9.13 0.60 -3.16
N ALA A 127 9.37 -0.21 -4.21
CA ALA A 127 10.64 -0.89 -4.39
C ALA A 127 11.80 0.11 -4.63
N VAL A 128 11.58 1.12 -5.47
CA VAL A 128 12.53 2.22 -5.70
C VAL A 128 12.78 3.00 -4.41
N ALA A 129 11.75 3.27 -3.61
CA ALA A 129 11.89 3.95 -2.33
C ALA A 129 12.73 3.14 -1.33
N ARG A 130 12.57 1.81 -1.31
CA ARG A 130 13.39 0.92 -0.47
C ARG A 130 14.86 0.92 -0.92
N ILE A 131 15.11 0.92 -2.24
CA ILE A 131 16.46 1.05 -2.80
C ILE A 131 17.08 2.38 -2.37
N ARG A 132 16.34 3.49 -2.50
CA ARG A 132 16.77 4.82 -2.04
C ARG A 132 17.14 4.79 -0.57
N LYS A 133 16.23 4.32 0.30
CA LYS A 133 16.47 4.25 1.76
C LYS A 133 17.66 3.37 2.11
N TRP A 134 17.85 2.27 1.38
CA TRP A 134 19.01 1.39 1.54
C TRP A 134 20.33 2.11 1.17
N PHE A 135 20.34 2.89 0.09
CA PHE A 135 21.50 3.73 -0.26
C PHE A 135 21.75 4.84 0.76
N ASP A 136 20.70 5.50 1.24
CA ASP A 136 20.79 6.62 2.19
C ASP A 136 21.28 6.15 3.58
N THR A 137 20.92 4.94 4.02
CA THR A 137 21.23 4.46 5.37
C THR A 137 22.62 3.80 5.47
N ASN A 138 23.15 3.31 4.34
CA ASN A 138 24.43 2.61 4.32
C ASN A 138 25.63 3.53 4.05
N GLU A 139 25.64 4.75 4.59
CA GLU A 139 26.77 5.69 4.49
C GLU A 139 28.10 5.16 5.07
N LYS A 140 28.08 4.04 5.81
CA LYS A 140 29.28 3.38 6.34
C LYS A 140 30.04 2.51 5.32
N GLU A 141 29.55 2.37 4.09
CA GLU A 141 30.20 1.53 3.08
C GLU A 141 31.29 2.24 2.26
N ASP A 142 32.36 1.47 2.07
CA ASP A 142 33.57 1.73 1.28
C ASP A 142 33.31 2.52 -0.03
N LEU A 143 34.23 3.44 -0.37
CA LEU A 143 34.28 4.13 -1.67
C LEU A 143 34.21 3.14 -2.85
N MET A 144 34.73 1.93 -2.66
CA MET A 144 34.64 0.84 -3.62
C MET A 144 33.17 0.42 -3.88
N MET A 145 32.36 0.27 -2.84
CA MET A 145 30.93 -0.07 -2.97
C MET A 145 30.14 1.07 -3.61
N ARG A 146 30.50 2.32 -3.30
CA ARG A 146 29.87 3.50 -3.90
C ARG A 146 30.19 3.62 -5.40
N SER A 147 31.42 3.36 -5.80
CA SER A 147 31.82 3.40 -7.22
C SER A 147 31.22 2.24 -8.02
N LEU A 148 31.16 1.03 -7.46
CA LEU A 148 30.46 -0.12 -8.04
C LEU A 148 28.98 0.19 -8.30
N ARG A 149 28.25 0.75 -7.32
CA ARG A 149 26.84 1.18 -7.49
C ARG A 149 26.68 2.14 -8.65
N MET A 150 27.51 3.18 -8.70
CA MET A 150 27.46 4.18 -9.75
C MET A 150 27.73 3.60 -11.14
N SER A 151 28.58 2.56 -11.23
CA SER A 151 28.89 1.90 -12.51
C SER A 151 27.73 1.05 -13.06
N PHE A 152 26.86 0.53 -12.19
CA PHE A 152 25.74 -0.34 -12.58
C PHE A 152 24.41 0.39 -12.75
N MET A 153 24.32 1.65 -12.34
CA MET A 153 23.12 2.45 -12.50
C MET A 153 23.15 3.23 -13.81
N ASN A 154 22.06 3.15 -14.57
CA ASN A 154 21.84 4.04 -15.71
C ASN A 154 21.10 5.32 -15.28
N ASP A 155 21.07 6.32 -16.16
CA ASP A 155 20.42 7.62 -15.89
C ASP A 155 18.95 7.49 -15.50
N ARG A 156 18.24 6.50 -16.04
CA ARG A 156 16.82 6.27 -15.75
C ARG A 156 16.62 5.76 -14.33
N MET A 157 17.43 4.79 -13.90
CA MET A 157 17.42 4.27 -12.53
C MET A 157 17.77 5.38 -11.53
N MET A 158 18.81 6.16 -11.84
CA MET A 158 19.23 7.30 -11.02
C MET A 158 18.11 8.32 -10.87
N LYS A 159 17.41 8.61 -11.96
CA LYS A 159 16.25 9.50 -11.94
C LYS A 159 15.15 8.97 -11.02
N CYS A 160 14.75 7.69 -11.16
CA CYS A 160 13.73 7.07 -10.30
C CYS A 160 14.09 7.16 -8.81
N ILE A 161 15.33 6.84 -8.44
CA ILE A 161 15.78 6.90 -7.05
C ILE A 161 15.74 8.34 -6.51
N ARG A 162 16.23 9.31 -7.28
CA ARG A 162 16.30 10.72 -6.86
C ARG A 162 14.94 11.39 -6.74
N GLU A 163 13.99 10.99 -7.59
CA GLU A 163 12.64 11.54 -7.59
C GLU A 163 11.73 10.89 -6.53
N SER A 164 12.13 9.73 -6.00
CA SER A 164 11.37 9.03 -4.96
C SER A 164 11.37 9.82 -3.64
N LYS A 165 10.18 10.19 -3.19
CA LYS A 165 9.90 10.85 -1.89
C LYS A 165 9.12 9.97 -0.94
N MET A 166 8.84 8.73 -1.33
CA MET A 166 8.03 7.82 -0.54
C MET A 166 8.80 7.37 0.70
N GLU A 167 8.11 7.38 1.84
CA GLU A 167 8.62 6.87 3.11
C GLU A 167 8.36 5.36 3.21
N VAL A 168 9.42 4.63 3.54
CA VAL A 168 9.42 3.16 3.67
C VAL A 168 10.32 2.79 4.83
N VAL A 169 10.20 1.58 5.38
CA VAL A 169 11.18 1.04 6.34
C VAL A 169 12.45 0.55 5.62
N LEU A 170 13.57 0.47 6.35
CA LEU A 170 14.78 -0.15 5.82
C LEU A 170 14.56 -1.67 5.80
N VAL A 171 14.83 -2.31 4.67
CA VAL A 171 14.71 -3.76 4.48
C VAL A 171 15.99 -4.33 3.86
N SER A 172 16.12 -5.65 3.87
CA SER A 172 17.28 -6.32 3.27
C SER A 172 17.27 -6.22 1.73
N PRO A 173 18.43 -6.27 1.06
CA PRO A 173 18.48 -6.33 -0.40
C PRO A 173 17.70 -7.51 -0.99
N ASP A 174 17.62 -8.64 -0.29
CA ASP A 174 16.85 -9.81 -0.72
C ASP A 174 15.34 -9.50 -0.78
N ASP A 175 14.80 -8.80 0.22
CA ASP A 175 13.39 -8.39 0.23
C ASP A 175 13.08 -7.39 -0.89
N ILE A 176 14.00 -6.47 -1.19
CA ILE A 176 13.86 -5.56 -2.33
C ILE A 176 13.83 -6.34 -3.64
N ASN A 177 14.72 -7.32 -3.81
CA ASN A 177 14.77 -8.17 -5.00
C ASN A 177 13.48 -8.99 -5.16
N GLN A 178 12.96 -9.55 -4.06
CA GLN A 178 11.68 -10.24 -4.05
C GLN A 178 10.51 -9.32 -4.44
N LEU A 179 10.49 -8.08 -3.94
CA LEU A 179 9.48 -7.10 -4.32
C LEU A 179 9.59 -6.72 -5.80
N MET A 180 10.79 -6.53 -6.35
CA MET A 180 10.98 -6.27 -7.79
C MET A 180 10.47 -7.43 -8.66
N ARG A 181 10.71 -8.68 -8.24
CA ARG A 181 10.11 -9.85 -8.91
C ARG A 181 8.59 -9.83 -8.81
N GLN A 182 8.06 -9.47 -7.65
CA GLN A 182 6.61 -9.36 -7.45
C GLN A 182 5.98 -8.30 -8.35
N VAL A 183 6.62 -7.13 -8.52
CA VAL A 183 6.22 -6.08 -9.48
C VAL A 183 6.05 -6.68 -10.87
N ARG A 184 7.03 -7.45 -11.34
CA ARG A 184 6.98 -8.06 -12.67
C ARG A 184 5.91 -9.13 -12.79
N ILE A 185 5.69 -9.94 -11.76
CA ILE A 185 4.57 -10.90 -11.71
C ILE A 185 3.24 -10.16 -11.84
N CYS A 186 3.07 -9.05 -11.12
CA CYS A 186 1.86 -8.24 -11.20
C CYS A 186 1.71 -7.55 -12.57
N LEU A 187 2.82 -7.10 -13.19
CA LEU A 187 2.79 -6.53 -14.54
C LEU A 187 2.29 -7.51 -15.62
N ASN A 188 2.56 -8.81 -15.46
CA ASN A 188 2.04 -9.84 -16.36
C ASN A 188 0.52 -10.03 -16.24
N ARG A 189 -0.11 -9.51 -15.18
CA ARG A 189 -1.55 -9.61 -14.92
C ARG A 189 -2.34 -8.38 -15.38
N VAL A 190 -1.67 -7.31 -15.82
CA VAL A 190 -2.32 -6.10 -16.32
C VAL A 190 -2.15 -5.97 -17.83
N GLN A 191 -2.97 -5.12 -18.46
CA GLN A 191 -2.85 -4.87 -19.89
C GLN A 191 -1.48 -4.29 -20.22
N SER A 192 -0.77 -4.96 -21.13
CA SER A 192 0.54 -4.48 -21.59
C SER A 192 0.38 -3.18 -22.37
N ASN A 193 0.98 -2.11 -21.85
CA ASN A 193 1.12 -0.82 -22.50
C ASN A 193 2.59 -0.36 -22.44
N ASP A 194 2.92 0.76 -23.08
CA ASP A 194 4.29 1.30 -23.10
C ASP A 194 4.87 1.53 -21.70
N GLN A 195 4.03 1.90 -20.73
CA GLN A 195 4.45 2.13 -19.35
C GLN A 195 4.79 0.81 -18.65
N ALA A 196 3.96 -0.23 -18.80
CA ALA A 196 4.20 -1.56 -18.29
C ALA A 196 5.52 -2.14 -18.81
N VAL A 197 5.79 -1.99 -20.12
CA VAL A 197 7.04 -2.43 -20.74
C VAL A 197 8.24 -1.67 -20.17
N LYS A 198 8.14 -0.35 -20.04
CA LYS A 198 9.21 0.49 -19.46
C LYS A 198 9.53 0.08 -18.01
N ILE A 199 8.51 -0.11 -17.19
CA ILE A 199 8.69 -0.49 -15.79
C ILE A 199 9.23 -1.91 -15.66
N ASN A 200 8.76 -2.85 -16.48
CA ASN A 200 9.31 -4.20 -16.48
C ASN A 200 10.82 -4.20 -16.81
N HIS A 201 11.26 -3.39 -17.77
CA HIS A 201 12.70 -3.24 -18.06
C HIS A 201 13.47 -2.62 -16.89
N LEU A 202 12.94 -1.55 -16.28
CA LEU A 202 13.57 -0.94 -15.12
C LEU A 202 13.64 -1.89 -13.92
N ALA A 203 12.59 -2.66 -13.66
CA ALA A 203 12.56 -3.67 -12.59
C ALA A 203 13.67 -4.71 -12.81
N VAL A 204 13.84 -5.21 -14.04
CA VAL A 204 14.94 -6.13 -14.39
C VAL A 204 16.32 -5.50 -14.16
N ASP A 205 16.50 -4.22 -14.51
CA ASP A 205 17.77 -3.54 -14.29
C ASP A 205 18.06 -3.32 -12.81
N PHE A 206 17.04 -3.01 -11.99
CA PHE A 206 17.18 -2.94 -10.54
C PHE A 206 17.46 -4.30 -9.89
N GLU A 207 16.83 -5.39 -10.35
CA GLU A 207 17.16 -6.75 -9.87
C GLU A 207 18.65 -7.07 -10.10
N LYS A 208 19.18 -6.74 -11.29
CA LYS A 208 20.62 -6.94 -11.60
C LYS A 208 21.51 -6.12 -10.68
N LEU A 209 21.18 -4.84 -10.46
CA LEU A 209 21.92 -3.96 -9.57
C LEU A 209 22.00 -4.56 -8.16
N ILE A 210 20.86 -4.96 -7.61
CA ILE A 210 20.77 -5.55 -6.26
C ILE A 210 21.63 -6.81 -6.17
N MET A 211 21.52 -7.71 -7.16
CA MET A 211 22.31 -8.94 -7.19
C MET A 211 23.82 -8.67 -7.27
N MET A 212 24.26 -7.67 -8.04
CA MET A 212 25.68 -7.33 -8.16
C MET A 212 26.23 -6.74 -6.85
N ILE A 213 25.45 -5.88 -6.20
CA ILE A 213 25.80 -5.32 -4.89
C ILE A 213 25.95 -6.43 -3.85
N GLN A 214 25.00 -7.37 -3.80
CA GLN A 214 25.05 -8.47 -2.83
C GLN A 214 26.28 -9.37 -3.04
N LYS A 215 26.66 -9.65 -4.29
CA LYS A 215 27.84 -10.49 -4.61
C LYS A 215 29.17 -9.83 -4.27
N SER A 216 29.21 -8.49 -4.17
CA SER A 216 30.44 -7.74 -3.89
C SER A 216 30.65 -7.45 -2.40
N CYS A 217 29.67 -7.80 -1.54
CA CYS A 217 29.78 -7.73 -0.08
C CYS A 217 30.37 -9.00 0.57
N PHE A 218 30.75 -10.00 -0.22
CA PHE A 218 31.42 -11.25 0.19
C PHE A 218 32.79 -11.35 -0.50
#